data_AF-A0AAW1HTC4-F1
#
_entry.id   AF-A0AAW1HTC4-F1
#
_cell.length_a   1.000
_cell.length_b   1.000
_cell.length_c   1.000
_cell.angle_alpha   90.00
_cell.angle_beta   90.00
_cell.angle_gamma   90.00
#
_symmetry.space_group_name_H-M   'P 1'
#
loop_
_entity.id
_entity.type
_entity.pdbx_description
1 polymer ?
#
loop_
_entity_poly.entity_id
_entity_poly.type
_entity_poly.pdbx_seq_one_letter_code
_entity_poly.pdbx_strand_id
1 'polypeptide(L)'
;MLAVYGPFKARYNVAATTWMTNNPGKTISIYNINELAGLAFNKAMTRGNILSAFRKTGIQPFNADNFLEEDFLMSSATDRPATAPALEVNNTNADDNLDPRDDDIQHENR
;
A
#
# COMPACT_ATOMS: atom_id res chain seq x y z
N MET A 1 -3.04 -1.20 -15.39
CA MET A 1 -1.61 -1.54 -15.19
C MET A 1 -0.76 -1.22 -16.44
N LEU A 2 -0.54 0.05 -16.78
CA LEU A 2 -0.03 0.42 -18.12
C LEU A 2 1.50 0.37 -18.27
N ALA A 3 2.27 0.82 -17.26
CA ALA A 3 3.70 1.06 -17.43
C ALA A 3 4.59 -0.20 -17.36
N VAL A 4 4.06 -1.31 -16.88
CA VAL A 4 4.81 -2.58 -16.71
C VAL A 4 4.41 -3.61 -17.76
N TYR A 5 3.11 -3.76 -18.02
CA TYR A 5 2.59 -4.78 -18.93
C TYR A 5 3.03 -4.52 -20.39
N GLY A 6 3.03 -3.26 -20.84
CA GLY A 6 3.49 -2.91 -22.18
C GLY A 6 4.94 -3.36 -22.44
N PRO A 7 5.90 -2.95 -21.59
CA PRO A 7 7.27 -3.46 -21.64
C PRO A 7 7.34 -4.99 -21.52
N PHE A 8 6.60 -5.61 -20.60
CA PHE A 8 6.60 -7.07 -20.44
C PHE A 8 6.22 -7.79 -21.73
N LYS A 9 5.09 -7.42 -22.36
CA LYS A 9 4.65 -7.99 -23.64
C LYS A 9 5.71 -7.85 -24.72
N ALA A 10 6.32 -6.67 -24.85
CA ALA A 10 7.37 -6.43 -25.83
C ALA A 10 8.62 -7.30 -25.57
N ARG A 11 9.07 -7.41 -24.31
CA ARG A 11 10.23 -8.24 -23.95
C ARG A 11 9.94 -9.73 -24.10
N TYR A 12 8.73 -10.18 -23.80
CA TYR A 12 8.30 -11.55 -24.02
C TYR A 12 8.33 -11.91 -25.50
N ASN A 13 7.80 -11.03 -26.36
CA ASN A 13 7.86 -11.23 -27.82
C ASN A 13 9.31 -11.37 -28.31
N VAL A 14 10.22 -10.51 -27.85
CA VAL A 14 11.65 -10.60 -28.19
C VAL A 14 12.26 -11.94 -27.72
N ALA A 15 11.95 -12.37 -26.49
CA ALA A 15 12.45 -13.64 -25.96
C ALA A 15 11.91 -14.83 -26.77
N ALA A 16 10.62 -14.83 -27.09
CA ALA A 16 9.98 -15.86 -27.91
C ALA A 16 10.58 -15.91 -29.33
N THR A 17 10.75 -14.76 -29.99
CA THR A 17 11.39 -14.69 -31.31
C THR A 17 12.81 -15.24 -31.28
N THR A 18 13.61 -14.83 -30.28
CA THR A 18 14.98 -15.33 -30.12
C THR A 18 15.00 -16.85 -29.91
N TRP A 19 14.09 -17.37 -29.09
CA TRP A 19 13.98 -18.82 -28.86
C TRP A 19 13.63 -19.58 -30.14
N MET A 20 12.68 -19.08 -30.93
CA MET A 20 12.29 -19.68 -32.20
C MET A 20 13.43 -19.69 -33.22
N THR A 21 14.22 -18.62 -33.30
CA THR A 21 15.40 -18.56 -34.17
C THR A 21 16.46 -19.60 -33.76
N ASN A 22 16.64 -19.81 -32.45
CA ASN A 22 17.60 -20.78 -31.93
C ASN A 22 17.08 -22.24 -31.96
N ASN A 23 15.78 -22.44 -32.19
CA ASN A 23 15.13 -23.76 -32.17
C ASN A 23 14.25 -23.95 -33.42
N PRO A 24 14.85 -24.05 -34.61
CA PRO A 24 14.09 -24.17 -35.85
C PRO A 24 13.23 -25.45 -35.85
N GLY A 25 11.99 -25.32 -36.32
CA GLY A 25 11.04 -26.44 -36.43
C GLY A 25 10.43 -26.90 -35.09
N LYS A 26 10.75 -26.25 -33.97
CA LYS A 26 10.16 -26.54 -32.66
C LYS A 26 9.12 -25.49 -32.29
N THR A 27 8.00 -25.93 -31.74
CA THR A 27 6.96 -25.07 -31.19
C THR A 27 7.27 -24.74 -29.73
N ILE A 28 7.00 -23.51 -29.31
CA ILE A 28 7.05 -23.12 -27.90
C ILE A 28 6.00 -23.92 -27.13
N SER A 29 6.45 -24.72 -26.16
CA SER A 29 5.57 -25.48 -25.27
C SER A 29 5.31 -24.73 -23.96
N ILE A 30 4.33 -25.21 -23.18
CA ILE A 30 4.03 -24.64 -21.84
C ILE A 30 5.23 -24.66 -20.89
N TYR A 31 6.17 -25.59 -21.07
CA TYR A 31 7.39 -25.68 -20.25
C TYR A 31 8.37 -24.55 -20.57
N ASN A 32 8.36 -24.04 -21.80
CA ASN A 32 9.22 -22.93 -22.21
C ASN A 32 8.65 -21.58 -21.77
N ILE A 33 7.32 -21.48 -21.55
CA ILE A 33 6.65 -20.23 -21.16
C ILE A 33 7.28 -19.64 -19.90
N ASN A 34 7.55 -20.45 -18.88
CA ASN A 34 8.12 -19.96 -17.62
C ASN A 34 9.50 -19.32 -17.81
N GLU A 35 10.35 -19.92 -18.64
CA GLU A 35 11.69 -19.39 -18.93
C GLU A 35 11.59 -18.06 -19.69
N LEU A 36 10.78 -18.01 -20.75
CA LEU A 36 10.56 -16.81 -21.55
C LEU A 36 9.91 -15.68 -20.72
N ALA A 37 8.96 -16.04 -19.86
CA ALA A 37 8.31 -15.11 -18.94
C ALA A 37 9.31 -14.57 -17.92
N GLY A 38 10.18 -15.40 -17.35
CA GLY A 38 11.24 -14.96 -16.44
C GLY A 38 12.21 -13.97 -17.08
N LEU A 39 12.62 -14.23 -18.33
CA LEU A 39 13.48 -13.30 -19.09
C LEU A 39 12.79 -11.95 -19.34
N ALA A 40 11.50 -11.97 -19.68
CA ALA A 40 10.72 -10.76 -19.92
C ALA A 40 10.44 -9.99 -18.62
N PHE A 41 10.11 -10.70 -17.54
CA PHE A 41 9.77 -10.16 -16.24
C PHE A 41 10.94 -9.34 -15.67
N ASN A 42 12.14 -9.91 -15.61
CA ASN A 42 13.32 -9.23 -15.10
C ASN A 42 13.65 -7.93 -15.86
N LYS A 43 13.34 -7.89 -17.17
CA LYS A 43 13.57 -6.71 -18.02
C LYS A 43 12.43 -5.69 -17.96
N ALA A 44 11.23 -6.10 -17.60
CA ALA A 44 10.04 -5.24 -17.56
C ALA A 44 9.75 -4.68 -16.17
N MET A 45 10.04 -5.43 -15.11
CA MET A 45 9.82 -5.08 -13.71
C MET A 45 10.97 -4.21 -13.17
N THR A 46 11.32 -3.17 -13.90
CA THR A 46 12.36 -2.23 -13.47
C THR A 46 11.79 -1.21 -12.48
N ARG A 47 12.64 -0.66 -11.61
CA ARG A 47 12.24 0.46 -10.73
C ARG A 47 11.59 1.60 -11.51
N GLY A 48 12.12 1.95 -12.67
CA GLY A 48 11.56 3.02 -13.51
C GLY A 48 10.12 2.74 -13.95
N ASN A 49 9.84 1.53 -14.41
CA ASN A 49 8.49 1.14 -14.83
C ASN A 49 7.52 1.07 -13.65
N ILE A 50 7.98 0.56 -12.51
CA ILE A 50 7.18 0.46 -11.27
C ILE A 50 6.85 1.85 -10.74
N LEU A 51 7.85 2.74 -10.60
CA LEU A 51 7.63 4.12 -10.16
C LEU A 51 6.74 4.90 -11.13
N SER A 52 6.91 4.70 -12.43
CA SER A 52 6.03 5.30 -13.42
C SER A 52 4.59 4.77 -13.32
N ALA A 53 4.40 3.51 -12.92
CA ALA A 53 3.08 2.95 -12.69
C ALA A 53 2.40 3.64 -11.50
N PHE A 54 3.10 3.75 -10.36
CA PHE A 54 2.57 4.42 -9.18
C PHE A 54 2.24 5.89 -9.40
N ARG A 55 3.10 6.60 -10.14
CA ARG A 55 2.84 8.00 -10.53
C ARG A 55 1.60 8.10 -11.41
N LYS A 56 1.43 7.18 -12.37
CA LYS A 56 0.29 7.18 -13.29
C LYS A 56 -1.02 6.88 -12.58
N THR A 57 -1.01 6.04 -11.55
CA THR A 57 -2.20 5.72 -10.76
C THR A 57 -2.49 6.76 -9.67
N GLY A 58 -1.67 7.80 -9.52
CA GLY A 58 -1.85 8.78 -8.44
C GLY A 58 -1.67 8.20 -7.03
N ILE A 59 -1.02 7.03 -6.90
CA ILE A 59 -0.76 6.41 -5.60
C ILE A 59 0.49 7.02 -4.96
N GLN A 60 1.54 7.23 -5.76
CA GLN A 60 2.77 7.87 -5.30
C GLN A 60 3.38 8.77 -6.39
N PRO A 61 3.45 10.09 -6.19
CA PRO A 61 2.83 10.84 -5.08
C PRO A 61 1.30 10.66 -5.08
N PHE A 62 0.69 10.71 -3.89
CA PHE A 62 -0.76 10.63 -3.75
C PHE A 62 -1.42 11.83 -4.44
N ASN A 63 -2.38 11.57 -5.31
CA ASN A 63 -3.19 12.59 -5.96
C ASN A 63 -4.67 12.22 -5.85
N ALA A 64 -5.41 12.95 -4.99
CA ALA A 64 -6.83 12.72 -4.75
C ALA A 64 -7.68 12.93 -6.01
N ASP A 65 -7.28 13.85 -6.91
CA ASP A 65 -8.03 14.17 -8.13
C ASP A 65 -8.09 13.02 -9.14
N ASN A 66 -7.25 11.98 -8.96
CA ASN A 66 -7.27 10.78 -9.79
C ASN A 66 -8.32 9.74 -9.36
N PHE A 67 -8.97 9.93 -8.20
CA PHE A 67 -9.97 9.00 -7.67
C PHE A 67 -11.35 9.66 -7.70
N LEU A 68 -12.28 9.01 -8.37
CA LEU A 68 -13.67 9.44 -8.41
C LEU A 68 -14.47 8.77 -7.30
N GLU A 69 -15.65 9.29 -6.98
CA GLU A 69 -16.53 8.68 -5.98
C GLU A 69 -16.90 7.24 -6.37
N GLU A 70 -16.98 6.95 -7.67
CA GLU A 70 -17.26 5.60 -8.16
C GLU A 70 -16.13 4.60 -7.85
N ASP A 71 -14.88 5.06 -7.73
CA ASP A 71 -13.76 4.21 -7.32
C ASP A 71 -13.91 3.71 -5.87
N PHE A 72 -14.75 4.38 -5.07
CA PHE A 72 -15.05 4.04 -3.68
C PHE A 72 -16.42 3.33 -3.49
N LEU A 73 -17.21 3.10 -4.55
CA LEU A 73 -18.53 2.44 -4.44
C LEU A 73 -18.50 1.12 -3.67
N MET A 74 -17.41 0.35 -3.79
CA MET A 74 -17.25 -0.93 -3.09
C MET A 74 -16.97 -0.80 -1.59
N SER A 75 -16.54 0.36 -1.08
CA SER A 75 -16.31 0.56 0.36
C SER A 75 -17.59 0.70 1.17
N SER A 76 -18.72 0.98 0.50
CA SER A 76 -20.04 1.14 1.13
C SER A 76 -20.48 -0.08 1.95
N ALA A 77 -20.07 -1.29 1.56
CA ALA A 77 -20.35 -2.52 2.31
C ALA A 77 -19.67 -2.57 3.69
N THR A 78 -18.67 -1.71 3.93
CA THR A 78 -17.92 -1.62 5.19
C THR A 78 -18.26 -0.38 6.02
N ASP A 79 -19.18 0.46 5.55
CA ASP A 79 -19.61 1.65 6.29
C ASP A 79 -20.22 1.24 7.63
N ARG A 80 -19.66 1.78 8.70
CA ARG A 80 -20.18 1.59 10.07
C ARG A 80 -20.95 2.84 10.46
N PRO A 81 -22.16 2.72 11.03
CA PRO A 81 -22.85 3.88 11.57
C PRO A 81 -21.94 4.57 12.59
N ALA A 82 -21.77 5.89 12.44
CA ALA A 82 -21.02 6.68 13.40
C ALA A 82 -21.67 6.49 14.78
N THR A 83 -20.93 5.90 15.72
CA THR A 83 -21.36 5.88 17.12
C THR A 83 -21.36 7.34 17.58
N ALA A 84 -22.49 7.78 18.15
CA ALA A 84 -22.76 9.14 18.63
C ALA A 84 -21.56 9.78 19.37
N PRO A 85 -21.45 11.14 19.36
CA PRO A 85 -20.24 11.83 19.82
C PRO A 85 -19.86 11.37 21.23
N ALA A 86 -18.56 11.14 21.43
CA ALA A 86 -17.99 11.02 22.76
C ALA A 86 -18.54 12.17 23.60
N LEU A 87 -19.29 11.83 24.65
CA LEU A 87 -19.79 12.80 25.62
C LEU A 87 -18.58 13.61 26.09
N GLU A 88 -18.56 14.91 25.78
CA GLU A 88 -17.63 15.84 26.39
C GLU A 88 -17.93 15.83 27.89
N VAL A 89 -17.07 15.15 28.65
CA VAL A 89 -17.08 15.22 30.12
C VAL A 89 -16.58 16.61 30.48
N ASN A 90 -17.52 17.53 30.65
CA ASN A 90 -17.26 18.88 31.11
C ASN A 90 -16.96 18.82 32.63
N ASN A 91 -15.69 18.84 33.00
CA ASN A 91 -15.28 18.96 34.40
C ASN A 91 -15.46 20.42 34.86
N THR A 92 -16.67 20.77 35.34
CA THR A 92 -16.83 21.95 36.18
C THR A 92 -16.33 21.62 37.59
N ASN A 93 -15.17 22.19 37.91
CA ASN A 93 -14.61 22.24 39.26
C ASN A 93 -15.61 22.95 40.19
N ALA A 94 -16.25 22.20 41.08
CA ALA A 94 -16.83 22.72 42.30
C ALA A 94 -15.82 22.48 43.41
N ASP A 95 -15.29 23.60 43.89
CA ASP A 95 -14.56 23.83 45.13
C ASP A 95 -15.17 23.05 46.30
N ASP A 96 -14.37 22.23 46.98
CA ASP A 96 -14.55 22.02 48.42
C ASP A 96 -13.17 21.70 49.04
N ASN A 97 -12.52 22.77 49.49
CA ASN A 97 -11.37 22.75 50.37
C ASN A 97 -11.71 22.08 51.72
N LEU A 98 -10.87 21.14 52.17
CA LEU A 98 -10.52 20.96 53.58
C LEU A 98 -9.07 20.41 53.67
N ASP A 99 -8.10 21.31 53.82
CA ASP A 99 -6.77 21.06 54.39
C ASP A 99 -6.89 21.23 55.93
N PRO A 100 -6.26 20.39 56.77
CA PRO A 100 -4.95 20.79 57.29
C PRO A 100 -3.98 19.63 57.63
N ARG A 101 -2.77 19.71 57.10
CA ARG A 101 -1.46 19.47 57.76
C ARG A 101 -1.26 18.20 58.61
N ASP A 102 -0.42 17.30 58.10
CA ASP A 102 0.47 16.47 58.93
C ASP A 102 1.93 16.77 58.54
N ASP A 103 2.51 17.75 59.22
CA ASP A 103 3.96 17.83 59.43
C ASP A 103 4.31 16.79 60.50
N ASP A 104 4.98 15.70 60.14
CA ASP A 104 5.82 14.95 61.09
C ASP A 104 6.93 14.18 60.35
N ILE A 105 8.06 14.88 60.14
CA ILE A 105 9.37 14.25 60.02
C ILE A 105 9.83 13.93 61.44
N GLN A 106 10.02 12.67 61.81
CA GLN A 106 10.95 12.31 62.88
C GLN A 106 11.82 11.10 62.54
N HIS A 107 13.11 11.33 62.78
CA HIS A 107 14.27 10.45 62.71
C HIS A 107 14.16 9.13 63.51
N GLU A 108 14.74 8.05 62.97
CA GLU A 108 15.47 7.03 63.76
C GLU A 108 16.42 6.22 62.83
N ASN A 109 17.70 6.54 62.73
CA ASN A 109 18.85 5.95 63.47
C ASN A 109 18.97 4.42 63.44
N ARG A 110 19.75 3.87 62.50
CA ARG A 110 21.08 3.22 62.73
C ARG A 110 21.55 2.48 61.48
#